data_AF-A0A4Y7JD42-F1
#
_entry.id   AF-A0A4Y7JD42-F1
#
_cell.length_a   1.000
_cell.length_b   1.000
_cell.length_c   1.000
_cell.angle_alpha   90.00
_cell.angle_beta   90.00
_cell.angle_gamma   90.00
#
_symmetry.space_group_name_H-M   'P 1'
#
loop_
_entity.id
_entity.type
_entity.pdbx_description
1 polymer ?
#
loop_
_entity_poly.entity_id
_entity_poly.type
_entity_poly.pdbx_seq_one_letter_code
_entity_poly.pdbx_strand_id
1 'polypeptide(L)' 'MIFTAIDTFYLTDEQLKNSPSRKDGVNESTENTLRIYGCDLIQEGGILLKLPQVVMATGQVLFHRFYCKKSFARFNINKL' A
#
# COMPACT_ATOMS: atom_id res chain seq x y z
N MET A 1 -20.37 -21.67 8.15
CA MET A 1 -20.84 -20.27 8.20
C MET A 1 -19.84 -19.41 7.47
N ILE A 2 -20.11 -19.09 6.19
CA ILE A 2 -19.27 -18.20 5.39
C ILE A 2 -19.81 -16.78 5.62
N PHE A 3 -19.47 -16.20 6.75
CA PHE A 3 -19.36 -14.74 6.84
C PHE A 3 -17.90 -14.43 6.58
N THR A 4 -17.46 -14.51 5.32
CA THR A 4 -16.30 -13.74 4.91
C THR A 4 -16.71 -12.29 5.07
N ALA A 5 -16.32 -11.69 6.20
CA ALA A 5 -16.49 -10.27 6.44
C ALA A 5 -16.09 -9.54 5.16
N ILE A 6 -17.01 -8.78 4.58
CA ILE A 6 -16.66 -7.81 3.55
C ILE A 6 -15.65 -6.91 4.25
N ASP A 7 -14.37 -7.06 3.88
CA ASP A 7 -13.31 -6.23 4.39
C ASP A 7 -13.45 -4.88 3.68
N THR A 8 -14.35 -4.06 4.20
CA THR A 8 -14.75 -2.79 3.58
C THR A 8 -13.62 -1.75 3.63
N PHE A 9 -12.47 -2.12 4.22
CA PHE A 9 -11.23 -1.34 4.25
C PHE A 9 -11.39 0.07 4.84
N TYR A 10 -12.32 0.21 5.80
CA TYR A 10 -12.42 1.39 6.66
C TYR A 10 -11.47 1.22 7.83
N LEU A 11 -10.47 2.09 7.90
CA LEU A 11 -9.45 2.09 8.95
C LEU A 11 -9.64 3.31 9.85
N THR A 12 -9.47 3.12 11.15
CA THR A 12 -9.39 4.25 12.08
C THR A 12 -8.00 4.88 12.04
N ASP A 13 -7.89 6.14 12.47
CA ASP A 13 -6.58 6.81 12.60
C ASP A 13 -5.62 6.04 13.51
N GLU A 14 -6.14 5.36 14.52
CA GLU A 14 -5.35 4.53 15.42
C GLU A 14 -4.77 3.29 14.69
N GLN A 15 -5.56 2.65 13.83
CA GLN A 15 -5.09 1.53 13.01
C GLN A 15 -4.02 1.96 12.00
N LEU A 16 -4.15 3.18 11.44
CA LEU A 16 -3.14 3.77 10.56
C LEU A 16 -1.85 4.13 11.33
N LYS A 17 -1.97 4.73 12.52
CA LYS A 17 -0.83 5.07 13.39
C LYS A 17 -0.09 3.84 13.90
N ASN A 18 -0.78 2.70 14.03
CA ASN A 18 -0.23 1.42 14.48
C ASN A 18 -0.10 0.41 13.34
N SER A 19 0.37 0.87 12.17
CA SER A 19 0.56 0.04 10.98
C SER A 19 1.46 -1.18 11.23
N PRO A 20 1.31 -2.27 10.48
CA PRO A 20 2.23 -3.42 10.54
C PRO A 20 3.69 -3.04 10.28
N SER A 21 3.94 -2.08 9.40
CA SER A 21 5.28 -1.56 9.12
C SER A 21 5.90 -0.90 10.36
N ARG A 22 5.13 -0.07 11.08
CA ARG A 22 5.60 0.58 12.32
C ARG A 22 5.89 -0.42 13.42
N LYS A 23 5.06 -1.47 13.55
CA LYS A 23 5.28 -2.56 14.50
C LYS A 23 6.56 -3.35 14.20
N ASP A 24 6.93 -3.45 12.93
CA ASP A 24 8.18 -4.08 12.48
C ASP A 24 9.38 -3.11 12.48
N GLY A 25 9.24 -1.92 13.07
CA GLY A 25 10.34 -0.95 13.25
C GLY A 25 10.56 0.02 12.09
N VAL A 26 9.68 0.05 11.08
CA VAL A 26 9.73 1.08 10.03
C VAL A 26 9.21 2.40 10.60
N ASN A 27 10.05 3.44 10.61
CA ASN A 27 9.63 4.75 11.08
C ASN A 27 8.55 5.35 10.16
N GLU A 28 7.74 6.26 10.69
CA GLU A 28 6.60 6.86 9.96
C GLU A 28 7.03 7.61 8.69
N SER A 29 8.12 8.38 8.76
CA SER A 29 8.61 9.14 7.60
C SER A 29 9.02 8.22 6.45
N THR A 30 9.74 7.15 6.76
CA THR A 30 10.18 6.12 5.82
C THR A 30 8.98 5.36 5.26
N GLU A 31 8.00 5.01 6.10
CA GLU A 31 6.76 4.38 5.61
C GLU A 31 6.04 5.29 4.61
N ASN A 32 5.93 6.59 4.89
CA ASN A 32 5.31 7.55 3.98
C ASN A 32 6.11 7.70 2.68
N THR A 33 7.44 7.83 2.75
CA THR A 33 8.30 7.89 1.57
C THR A 33 8.16 6.63 0.71
N LEU A 34 8.11 5.44 1.32
CA LEU A 34 7.92 4.17 0.59
C LEU A 34 6.55 4.09 -0.08
N ARG A 35 5.51 4.64 0.55
CA ARG A 35 4.17 4.71 -0.05
C ARG A 35 4.13 5.62 -1.26
N ILE A 36 4.76 6.80 -1.17
CA ILE A 36 4.88 7.74 -2.30
C ILE A 36 5.64 7.07 -3.44
N TYR A 37 6.82 6.52 -3.14
CA TYR A 37 7.66 5.84 -4.12
C TYR A 37 6.94 4.67 -4.82
N GLY A 38 6.20 3.84 -4.07
CA GLY A 38 5.40 2.78 -4.67
C GLY A 38 4.30 3.29 -5.61
N CYS A 39 3.67 4.42 -5.29
CA CYS A 39 2.69 5.05 -6.15
C CYS A 39 3.31 5.62 -7.43
N ASP A 40 4.51 6.21 -7.34
CA ASP A 40 5.27 6.70 -8.49
C ASP A 40 5.62 5.55 -9.45
N LEU A 41 6.11 4.42 -8.91
CA LEU A 41 6.40 3.23 -9.72
C LEU A 41 5.16 2.68 -10.45
N ILE A 42 4.01 2.66 -9.78
CA ILE A 42 2.74 2.23 -10.41
C ILE A 42 2.34 3.20 -11.53
N GLN A 43 2.54 4.50 -11.31
CA GLN A 43 2.23 5.53 -12.31
C GLN A 43 3.15 5.41 -13.53
N GLU A 44 4.46 5.31 -13.33
CA GLU A 44 5.45 5.14 -14.39
C GLU A 44 5.21 3.85 -15.18
N GLY A 45 4.97 2.73 -14.48
CA GLY A 45 4.62 1.46 -15.11
C GLY A 45 3.36 1.56 -15.98
N GLY A 46 2.33 2.26 -15.48
CA GLY A 46 1.11 2.51 -16.24
C GLY A 46 1.32 3.33 -17.51
N ILE A 47 2.15 4.38 -17.43
CA ILE A 47 2.53 5.21 -18.58
C ILE A 47 3.29 4.38 -19.63
N LEU A 48 4.29 3.61 -19.21
CA LEU A 48 5.08 2.76 -20.10
C LEU A 48 4.23 1.71 -20.80
N LEU A 49 3.24 1.15 -20.11
CA LEU A 49 2.28 0.18 -20.64
C LEU A 49 1.11 0.82 -21.41
N LYS A 50 1.04 2.15 -21.49
CA LYS A 50 -0.04 2.92 -22.14
C LYS A 50 -1.43 2.59 -21.59
N LEU A 51 -1.54 2.39 -20.28
CA LEU A 51 -2.79 2.07 -19.60
C LEU A 51 -3.61 3.33 -19.31
N PRO A 52 -4.95 3.23 -19.25
CA PRO A 52 -5.79 4.36 -18.85
C PRO A 52 -5.64 4.62 -17.35
N GLN A 53 -5.78 5.88 -16.94
CA GLN A 53 -5.41 6.33 -15.59
C GLN A 53 -6.23 5.70 -14.46
N VAL A 54 -7.42 5.19 -14.77
CA VAL A 54 -8.23 4.39 -13.84
C VAL A 54 -7.50 3.11 -13.39
N VAL A 55 -6.63 2.53 -14.23
CA VAL A 55 -5.88 1.33 -13.89
C VAL A 55 -4.79 1.64 -12.86
N MET A 56 -4.05 2.73 -13.04
CA MET A 56 -3.03 3.18 -12.08
C MET A 56 -3.66 3.59 -10.75
N ALA A 57 -4.77 4.34 -10.78
CA ALA A 57 -5.52 4.69 -9.57
C ALA A 57 -5.99 3.43 -8.82
N THR A 58 -6.51 2.43 -9.54
CA THR A 58 -6.91 1.15 -8.94
C THR A 58 -5.70 0.42 -8.33
N GLY A 59 -4.58 0.39 -9.05
CA GLY A 59 -3.33 -0.21 -8.58
C GLY A 59 -2.81 0.46 -7.30
N GLN A 60 -2.81 1.78 -7.24
CA GLN A 60 -2.41 2.56 -6.06
C GLN A 60 -3.31 2.28 -4.86
N VAL A 61 -4.64 2.17 -5.05
CA VAL A 61 -5.56 1.79 -3.97
C VAL A 61 -5.25 0.39 -3.46
N LEU A 62 -5.06 -0.60 -4.34
CA LEU A 62 -4.70 -1.96 -3.94
C LEU A 62 -3.36 -2.01 -3.20
N PHE A 63 -2.38 -1.23 -3.66
CA PHE A 63 -1.08 -1.06 -3.02
C PHE A 63 -1.22 -0.48 -1.59
N HIS A 64 -1.97 0.60 -1.42
CA HIS A 64 -2.24 1.18 -0.10
C HIS A 64 -2.91 0.18 0.82
N ARG A 65 -3.93 -0.53 0.31
CA ARG A 65 -4.66 -1.58 1.06
C ARG A 65 -3.71 -2.68 1.53
N PHE A 66 -2.87 -3.20 0.64
CA PHE A 66 -1.91 -4.24 1.00
C PHE A 66 -1.02 -3.82 2.18
N TYR A 67 -0.42 -2.64 2.12
CA TYR A 67 0.49 -2.15 3.16
C TYR A 67 -0.20 -1.59 4.41
N CYS A 68 -1.53 -1.55 4.47
CA CYS A 68 -2.23 -1.36 5.74
C CYS A 68 -2.30 -2.66 6.56
N LYS A 69 -2.15 -3.83 5.90
CA LYS A 69 -2.20 -5.15 6.54
C LYS A 69 -0.87 -5.91 6.50
N LYS A 70 0.07 -5.47 5.67
CA LYS A 70 1.42 -6.03 5.51
C LYS A 70 2.46 -4.96 5.76
N SER A 71 3.66 -5.42 6.12
CA SER A 71 4.77 -4.57 6.51
C SER A 71 5.77 -4.41 5.37
N PHE A 72 6.27 -3.19 5.17
CA PHE A 72 7.36 -2.90 4.25
C PHE A 72 8.68 -3.56 4.64
N ALA A 73 8.91 -3.84 5.92
CA ALA A 73 10.10 -4.57 6.36
C ALA A 73 10.09 -6.02 5.85
N ARG A 74 8.90 -6.60 5.70
CA ARG A 74 8.70 -7.98 5.23
C ARG A 74 8.55 -8.08 3.71
N PHE A 75 7.93 -7.07 3.10
CA PHE A 75 7.71 -6.98 1.66
C PHE A 75 8.37 -5.69 1.14
N ASN A 76 9.63 -5.80 0.74
CA ASN A 76 10.43 -4.65 0.34
C ASN A 76 10.19 -4.33 -1.15
N ILE A 77 9.84 -3.08 -1.46
CA ILE A 77 9.63 -2.59 -2.83
C ILE A 77 10.95 -2.49 -3.62
N ASN A 78 12.08 -2.30 -2.93
CA ASN A 78 13.40 -2.14 -3.55
C ASN A 78 14.10 -3.49 -3.85
N LYS A 79 13.48 -4.63 -3.55
CA LYS A 79 13.96 -5.95 -3.96
C LYS A 79 13.28 -6.37 -5.26
N LEU A 80 13.73 -5.80 -6.36
CA LEU A 80 13.58 -6.37 -7.69
C LEU A 80 14.95 -6.87 -8.15
#